data_AF-A0A7D5YU99-F1
#
_entry.id   AF-A0A7D5YU99-F1
#
_cell.length_a   1.000
_cell.length_b   1.000
_cell.length_c   1.000
_cell.angle_alpha   90.00
_cell.angle_beta   90.00
_cell.angle_gamma   90.00
#
_symmetry.space_group_name_H-M   'P 1'
#
loop_
_entity.id
_entity.type
_entity.pdbx_description
1 polymer ?
#
loop_
_entity_poly.entity_id
_entity_poly.type
_entity_poly.pdbx_seq_one_letter_code
_entity_poly.pdbx_strand_id
1 'polypeptide(L)'
;MSLNPPLRETLLAELGDDTNLTARSSSGIMSPAELTLQRIQMQSSTGAQSKDAAKRLAVARRGASTIALAPKGKPRLLLMGQRRSGKSSISSVVFHKLPPNETLFLESTARIQKDSMASFMDFQVWDFPGQIDVFDNANFDMDAIFGEIGALIWVIDAQDDYLEAVSRLNATVLFLQRGYPNINIEVFIHKVDGLSDDYKLDIQRDITIRIQDELSDHGFENAPVTFHLTSIYNHSIFEAFSKVIQKLIPRLGTLESMLTNLCRTCRFEKAYLFDVLSKIYIATDNATADMASYEICSDYIDVIIDITEVYGTWQRSDESRKKLEGEPWNTKLDEQIGCPTAESCLVLHDSNKPIMLREVDRYLALVAIMRDDSYDRMPLVNMNVEAVVEGLTEFFNITKPRK
;
A
#
# COMPACT_ATOMS: atom_id res chain seq x y z
N MET A 1 -37.01 10.62 39.44
CA MET A 1 -36.32 11.90 39.68
C MET A 1 -35.67 12.30 38.37
N SER A 2 -36.40 13.07 37.57
CA SER A 2 -35.84 13.88 36.48
C SER A 2 -35.05 15.05 37.09
N LEU A 3 -34.20 15.71 36.28
CA LEU A 3 -34.08 17.17 36.21
C LEU A 3 -33.04 17.57 35.13
N ASN A 4 -33.55 17.86 33.93
CA ASN A 4 -33.15 19.00 33.08
C ASN A 4 -34.18 20.13 33.35
N PRO A 5 -34.09 21.35 32.79
CA PRO A 5 -33.03 22.37 32.62
C PRO A 5 -33.51 23.71 33.31
N PRO A 6 -33.27 24.99 32.88
CA PRO A 6 -33.62 25.56 31.56
C PRO A 6 -32.75 26.74 31.00
N LEU A 7 -33.09 27.08 29.76
CA LEU A 7 -32.73 28.21 28.90
C LEU A 7 -33.09 29.59 29.46
N ARG A 8 -32.42 30.65 28.98
CA ARG A 8 -33.11 31.90 28.60
C ARG A 8 -32.26 32.78 27.68
N GLU A 9 -32.68 32.79 26.43
CA GLU A 9 -32.76 33.99 25.59
C GLU A 9 -33.32 35.17 26.40
N THR A 10 -32.62 36.29 26.43
CA THR A 10 -33.20 37.65 26.46
C THR A 10 -32.06 38.65 26.39
N LEU A 11 -31.84 39.24 25.21
CA LEU A 11 -31.58 40.67 24.97
C LEU A 11 -31.03 40.85 23.55
N LEU A 12 -31.97 40.81 22.59
CA LEU A 12 -31.98 41.76 21.49
C LEU A 12 -32.43 43.13 22.05
N ALA A 13 -32.05 44.19 21.34
CA ALA A 13 -32.16 45.62 21.64
C ALA A 13 -30.89 46.11 22.37
N GLU A 14 -30.04 46.93 21.76
CA GLU A 14 -30.39 48.19 21.10
C GLU A 14 -29.35 48.60 20.04
N LEU A 15 -29.88 49.12 18.92
CA LEU A 15 -29.42 50.30 18.16
C LEU A 15 -27.97 50.24 17.60
N GLY A 16 -27.78 50.11 16.29
CA GLY A 16 -28.02 51.20 15.31
C GLY A 16 -26.64 51.75 14.93
N ASP A 17 -26.13 51.45 13.75
CA ASP A 17 -26.31 52.18 12.49
C ASP A 17 -25.03 52.95 12.16
N ASP A 18 -24.72 52.95 10.86
CA ASP A 18 -23.83 53.85 10.14
C ASP A 18 -22.30 53.94 10.39
N THR A 19 -21.60 53.39 9.38
CA THR A 19 -20.68 54.07 8.44
C THR A 19 -19.57 55.02 8.94
N ASN A 20 -18.39 54.78 8.33
CA ASN A 20 -17.45 55.76 7.80
C ASN A 20 -16.24 56.29 8.62
N LEU A 21 -15.07 56.08 7.99
CA LEU A 21 -13.99 57.04 7.72
C LEU A 21 -12.91 57.32 8.77
N THR A 22 -11.69 56.87 8.39
CA THR A 22 -10.42 57.60 8.35
C THR A 22 -9.69 58.00 9.63
N ALA A 23 -8.48 57.43 9.72
CA ALA A 23 -7.22 57.98 10.19
C ALA A 23 -7.21 59.42 10.76
N ARG A 24 -6.69 59.56 11.98
CA ARG A 24 -5.83 60.70 12.36
C ARG A 24 -4.81 60.30 13.43
N SER A 25 -3.57 60.58 13.10
CA SER A 25 -2.41 60.59 13.97
C SER A 25 -2.53 61.66 15.06
N SER A 26 -2.21 61.32 16.30
CA SER A 26 -1.63 62.28 17.25
C SER A 26 -0.73 61.56 18.25
N SER A 27 0.40 62.20 18.48
CA SER A 27 1.55 61.79 19.26
C SER A 27 1.31 61.77 20.76
N GLY A 28 1.82 60.73 21.42
CA GLY A 28 2.45 60.86 22.75
C GLY A 28 1.54 60.68 23.96
N ILE A 29 1.51 59.45 24.49
CA ILE A 29 1.90 59.02 25.85
C ILE A 29 1.47 57.55 25.92
N MET A 30 2.41 56.62 25.67
CA MET A 30 2.10 55.18 25.77
C MET A 30 1.85 54.82 27.23
N SER A 31 0.79 54.06 27.49
CA SER A 31 0.45 53.68 28.85
C SER A 31 1.46 52.67 29.42
N PRO A 32 1.65 52.59 30.75
CA PRO A 32 2.56 51.62 31.38
C PRO A 32 2.28 50.16 31.00
N ALA A 33 1.03 49.84 30.62
CA ALA A 33 0.62 48.52 30.18
C ALA A 33 1.12 48.17 28.77
N GLU A 34 1.16 49.14 27.84
CA GLU A 34 1.66 48.93 26.48
C GLU A 34 3.18 48.74 26.45
N LEU A 35 3.91 49.48 27.29
CA LEU A 35 5.37 49.29 27.47
C LEU A 35 5.69 47.90 28.04
N THR A 36 4.83 47.36 28.91
CA THR A 36 4.99 46.03 29.49
C THR A 36 4.71 44.94 28.44
N LEU A 37 3.66 45.11 27.63
CA LEU A 37 3.36 44.20 26.52
C LEU A 37 4.46 44.21 25.45
N GLN A 38 4.98 45.38 25.06
CA GLN A 38 6.04 45.48 24.07
C GLN A 38 7.35 44.87 24.59
N ARG A 39 7.65 44.99 25.90
CA ARG A 39 8.81 44.34 26.52
C ARG A 39 8.67 42.82 26.57
N ILE A 40 7.47 42.29 26.81
CA ILE A 40 7.18 40.84 26.73
C ILE A 40 7.28 40.34 25.29
N GLN A 41 6.85 41.14 24.31
CA GLN A 41 6.90 40.80 22.89
C GLN A 41 8.33 40.89 22.30
N MET A 42 9.19 41.76 22.84
CA MET A 42 10.62 41.79 22.52
C MET A 42 11.40 40.64 23.18
N GLN A 43 10.98 40.18 24.37
CA GLN A 43 11.57 38.99 25.01
C GLN A 43 11.15 37.69 24.33
N SER A 44 9.95 37.61 23.76
CA SER A 44 9.51 36.43 23.00
C SER A 44 10.13 36.34 21.60
N SER A 45 10.41 37.47 20.93
CA SER A 45 11.02 37.50 19.60
C SER A 45 12.52 37.15 19.59
N THR A 46 13.25 37.45 20.67
CA THR A 46 14.67 37.09 20.82
C THR A 46 14.90 35.60 21.06
N GLY A 47 13.93 34.89 21.68
CA GLY A 47 13.97 33.43 21.84
C GLY A 47 13.70 32.64 20.57
N ALA A 48 12.94 33.20 19.61
CA ALA A 48 12.62 32.55 18.34
C ALA A 48 13.80 32.59 17.35
N GLN A 49 14.53 33.71 17.28
CA GLN A 49 15.66 33.87 16.37
C GLN A 49 16.88 33.00 16.73
N SER A 50 17.07 32.67 18.02
CA SER A 50 18.15 31.76 18.46
C SER A 50 17.89 30.30 18.07
N LYS A 51 16.64 29.87 17.92
CA LYS A 51 16.30 28.50 17.50
C LYS A 51 16.46 28.31 15.99
N ASP A 52 16.18 29.33 15.19
CA ASP A 52 16.36 29.27 13.73
C ASP A 52 17.85 29.35 13.31
N ALA A 53 18.69 30.09 14.06
CA ALA A 53 20.13 30.10 13.81
C ALA A 53 20.79 28.73 14.10
N ALA A 54 20.37 28.05 15.17
CA ALA A 54 20.86 26.70 15.50
C ALA A 54 20.41 25.65 14.47
N LYS A 55 19.20 25.81 13.90
CA LYS A 55 18.68 24.92 12.85
C LYS A 55 19.40 25.12 11.51
N ARG A 56 19.81 26.35 11.17
CA ARG A 56 20.58 26.65 9.95
C ARG A 56 22.04 26.17 10.01
N LEU A 57 22.67 26.21 11.18
CA LEU A 57 24.03 25.68 11.38
C LEU A 57 24.11 24.15 11.39
N ALA A 58 23.02 23.45 11.72
CA ALA A 58 22.94 21.99 11.62
C ALA A 58 22.82 21.48 10.18
N VAL A 59 22.26 22.29 9.26
CA VAL A 59 22.09 21.94 7.84
C VAL A 59 23.42 22.06 7.07
N ALA A 60 24.30 23.00 7.45
CA ALA A 60 25.57 23.23 6.75
C ALA A 60 26.66 22.17 7.01
N ARG A 61 26.49 21.28 8.00
CA ARG A 61 27.50 20.25 8.37
C ARG A 61 27.17 18.82 7.90
N ARG A 62 26.09 18.63 7.14
CA ARG A 62 25.68 17.30 6.60
C ARG A 62 26.03 17.10 5.12
N GLY A 63 27.01 17.83 4.59
CA GLY A 63 27.61 17.53 3.29
C GLY A 63 28.72 16.49 3.44
N ALA A 64 28.36 15.19 3.46
CA ALA A 64 29.19 14.03 3.08
C ALA A 64 28.69 12.74 3.76
N SER A 65 27.53 12.22 3.33
CA SER A 65 27.23 10.79 3.32
C SER A 65 25.90 10.60 2.60
N THR A 66 25.93 10.02 1.41
CA THR A 66 24.75 9.54 0.68
C THR A 66 24.11 8.40 1.44
N ILE A 67 23.23 8.74 2.38
CA ILE A 67 22.26 7.82 2.97
C ILE A 67 20.91 8.39 2.57
N ALA A 68 20.22 7.69 1.67
CA ALA A 68 18.85 8.00 1.27
C ALA A 68 18.02 8.20 2.55
N LEU A 69 17.47 9.41 2.74
CA LEU A 69 16.48 9.63 3.79
C LEU A 69 15.30 8.73 3.46
N ALA A 70 15.05 7.73 4.32
CA ALA A 70 13.80 6.99 4.29
C ALA A 70 12.63 8.01 4.37
N PRO A 71 11.64 7.94 3.47
CA PRO A 71 10.51 8.86 3.52
C PRO A 71 9.81 8.67 4.88
N LYS A 72 9.64 9.77 5.61
CA LYS A 72 8.97 9.78 6.94
C LYS A 72 7.44 9.68 6.84
N GLY A 73 6.93 9.16 5.72
CA GLY A 73 5.51 9.02 5.41
C GLY A 73 5.17 7.58 5.05
N LYS A 74 3.89 7.23 5.19
CA LYS A 74 3.34 5.98 4.68
C LYS A 74 3.53 5.93 3.16
N PRO A 75 4.01 4.81 2.58
CA PRO A 75 4.17 4.72 1.13
C PRO A 75 2.83 4.96 0.44
N ARG A 76 2.79 5.86 -0.53
CA ARG A 76 1.57 6.18 -1.28
C ARG A 76 1.61 5.59 -2.68
N LEU A 77 0.52 4.92 -3.05
CA LEU A 77 0.25 4.41 -4.38
C LEU A 77 -0.71 5.36 -5.08
N LEU A 78 -0.25 5.91 -6.19
CA LEU A 78 -1.00 6.88 -6.96
C LEU A 78 -1.57 6.21 -8.21
N LEU A 79 -2.89 6.12 -8.34
CA LEU A 79 -3.57 5.60 -9.52
C LEU A 79 -4.00 6.76 -10.41
N MET A 80 -3.38 6.89 -11.58
CA MET A 80 -3.73 7.88 -12.60
C MET A 80 -4.04 7.20 -13.94
N GLY A 81 -4.71 7.91 -14.83
CA GLY A 81 -5.01 7.44 -16.17
C GLY A 81 -6.27 8.08 -16.73
N GLN A 82 -6.57 7.75 -17.98
CA GLN A 82 -7.72 8.31 -18.69
C GLN A 82 -9.06 8.02 -18.00
N ARG A 83 -10.09 8.78 -18.37
CA ARG A 83 -11.47 8.49 -17.95
C ARG A 83 -11.90 7.12 -18.50
N ARG A 84 -12.58 6.31 -17.67
CA ARG A 84 -13.03 4.93 -18.00
C ARG A 84 -11.93 3.89 -18.26
N SER A 85 -10.66 4.19 -17.93
CA SER A 85 -9.55 3.23 -18.02
C SER A 85 -9.65 2.04 -17.04
N GLY A 86 -10.53 2.10 -16.04
CA GLY A 86 -10.73 1.01 -15.06
C GLY A 86 -10.04 1.19 -13.71
N LYS A 87 -9.36 2.32 -13.45
CA LYS A 87 -8.68 2.62 -12.17
C LYS A 87 -9.54 2.39 -10.90
N SER A 88 -10.79 2.84 -10.87
CA SER A 88 -11.67 2.68 -9.71
C SER A 88 -12.15 1.24 -9.56
N SER A 89 -12.34 0.52 -10.67
CA SER A 89 -12.61 -0.92 -10.69
C SER A 89 -11.43 -1.70 -10.13
N ILE A 90 -10.21 -1.35 -10.53
CA ILE A 90 -8.97 -1.94 -9.99
C ILE A 90 -8.90 -1.74 -8.47
N SER A 91 -9.08 -0.51 -7.98
CA SER A 91 -9.05 -0.22 -6.55
C SER A 91 -10.11 -1.03 -5.78
N SER A 92 -11.32 -1.12 -6.34
CA SER A 92 -12.43 -1.86 -5.74
C SER A 92 -12.20 -3.36 -5.67
N VAL A 93 -11.67 -3.97 -6.74
CA VAL A 93 -11.41 -5.42 -6.79
C VAL A 93 -10.27 -5.82 -5.85
N VAL A 94 -9.17 -5.07 -5.89
CA VAL A 94 -7.96 -5.42 -5.12
C VAL A 94 -8.13 -5.12 -3.63
N PHE A 95 -8.73 -3.97 -3.28
CA PHE A 95 -8.76 -3.48 -1.90
C PHE A 95 -10.08 -3.72 -1.19
N HIS A 96 -11.21 -3.74 -1.90
CA HIS A 96 -12.52 -3.96 -1.29
C HIS A 96 -13.06 -5.38 -1.50
N LYS A 97 -12.29 -6.26 -2.15
CA LYS A 97 -12.71 -7.62 -2.52
C LYS A 97 -14.05 -7.64 -3.27
N LEU A 98 -14.35 -6.58 -4.01
CA LEU A 98 -15.57 -6.52 -4.82
C LEU A 98 -15.41 -7.47 -6.02
N PRO A 99 -16.41 -8.32 -6.31
CA PRO A 99 -16.32 -9.23 -7.44
C PRO A 99 -16.27 -8.43 -8.75
N PRO A 100 -15.48 -8.85 -9.76
CA PRO A 100 -15.30 -8.10 -11.00
C PRO A 100 -16.61 -7.76 -11.72
N ASN A 101 -17.61 -8.63 -11.65
CA ASN A 101 -18.93 -8.43 -12.28
C ASN A 101 -19.70 -7.24 -11.70
N GLU A 102 -19.50 -6.92 -10.42
CA GLU A 102 -20.16 -5.79 -9.76
C GLU A 102 -19.50 -4.45 -10.11
N THR A 103 -18.26 -4.48 -10.60
CA THR A 103 -17.52 -3.26 -10.96
C THR A 103 -18.13 -2.49 -12.13
N LEU A 104 -18.98 -3.14 -12.93
CA LEU A 104 -19.75 -2.52 -14.02
C LEU A 104 -20.72 -1.45 -13.51
N PHE A 105 -21.15 -1.54 -12.25
CA PHE A 105 -22.08 -0.61 -11.62
C PHE A 105 -21.40 0.53 -10.87
N LEU A 106 -20.06 0.60 -10.90
CA LEU A 106 -19.34 1.69 -10.25
C LEU A 106 -19.60 3.02 -10.97
N GLU A 107 -19.95 4.04 -10.19
CA GLU A 107 -20.14 5.39 -10.70
C GLU A 107 -18.80 6.02 -11.12
N SER A 108 -18.87 6.99 -12.03
CA SER A 108 -17.68 7.74 -12.44
C SER A 108 -17.10 8.55 -11.28
N THR A 109 -15.84 8.33 -10.95
CA THR A 109 -15.11 9.07 -9.91
C THR A 109 -14.99 10.55 -10.25
N ALA A 110 -15.72 11.40 -9.51
CA ALA A 110 -15.72 12.86 -9.67
C ALA A 110 -14.75 13.59 -8.71
N ARG A 111 -14.26 12.91 -7.66
CA ARG A 111 -13.36 13.46 -6.65
C ARG A 111 -12.27 12.45 -6.34
N ILE A 112 -11.10 12.93 -5.91
CA ILE A 112 -10.01 12.06 -5.48
C ILE A 112 -10.49 11.22 -4.29
N GLN A 113 -10.48 9.91 -4.45
CA GLN A 113 -10.75 8.96 -3.37
C GLN A 113 -9.43 8.59 -2.71
N LYS A 114 -9.40 8.63 -1.38
CA LYS A 114 -8.22 8.30 -0.57
C LYS A 114 -8.58 7.11 0.30
N ASP A 115 -8.10 5.95 -0.10
CA ASP A 115 -8.31 4.72 0.65
C ASP A 115 -7.07 4.46 1.50
N SER A 116 -7.27 4.37 2.81
CA SER A 116 -6.22 3.98 3.76
C SER A 116 -6.55 2.58 4.26
N MET A 117 -5.70 1.61 3.90
CA MET A 117 -5.87 0.24 4.36
C MET A 117 -4.99 -0.04 5.58
N ALA A 118 -5.58 -0.72 6.56
CA ALA A 118 -4.82 -1.37 7.63
C ALA A 118 -4.40 -2.76 7.15
N SER A 119 -3.41 -2.79 6.26
CA SER A 119 -2.69 -4.01 5.85
C SER A 119 -1.35 -4.06 6.60
N PHE A 120 -0.61 -5.16 6.43
CA PHE A 120 0.78 -5.27 6.87
C PHE A 120 1.65 -4.07 6.44
N MET A 121 1.40 -3.53 5.25
CA MET A 121 1.88 -2.22 4.85
C MET A 121 0.73 -1.22 4.90
N ASP A 122 0.83 -0.24 5.80
CA ASP A 122 -0.03 0.93 5.79
C ASP A 122 0.30 1.79 4.55
N PHE A 123 -0.25 1.46 3.39
CA PHE A 123 -0.18 2.30 2.19
C PHE A 123 -1.47 3.08 2.00
N GLN A 124 -1.35 4.25 1.38
CA GLN A 124 -2.51 5.03 0.94
C GLN A 124 -2.66 4.89 -0.55
N VAL A 125 -3.85 4.52 -1.00
CA VAL A 125 -4.21 4.46 -2.42
C VAL A 125 -4.98 5.72 -2.76
N TRP A 126 -4.48 6.47 -3.74
CA TRP A 126 -5.14 7.69 -4.21
C TRP A 126 -5.64 7.45 -5.62
N ASP A 127 -6.96 7.42 -5.80
CA ASP A 127 -7.59 7.32 -7.11
C ASP A 127 -7.88 8.71 -7.67
N PHE A 128 -7.23 9.08 -8.77
CA PHE A 128 -7.40 10.40 -9.39
C PHE A 128 -8.50 10.37 -10.46
N PRO A 129 -9.40 11.35 -10.48
CA PRO A 129 -10.40 11.45 -11.54
C PRO A 129 -9.73 11.72 -12.89
N GLY A 130 -10.05 10.89 -13.90
CA GLY A 130 -9.40 10.95 -15.23
C GLY A 130 -9.76 12.16 -16.10
N GLN A 131 -10.46 13.14 -15.55
CA GLN A 131 -10.78 14.43 -16.19
C GLN A 131 -9.90 15.58 -15.66
N ILE A 132 -9.20 15.37 -14.55
CA ILE A 132 -8.37 16.41 -13.94
C ILE A 132 -6.96 16.24 -14.46
N ASP A 133 -6.53 17.15 -15.33
CA ASP A 133 -5.11 17.39 -15.51
C ASP A 133 -4.61 18.00 -14.19
N VAL A 134 -3.94 17.16 -13.41
CA VAL A 134 -3.39 17.52 -12.09
C VAL A 134 -2.53 18.78 -12.20
N PHE A 135 -1.90 18.97 -13.37
CA PHE A 135 -1.04 20.11 -13.72
C PHE A 135 -1.73 21.44 -13.96
N ASP A 136 -3.03 21.46 -14.31
CA ASP A 136 -3.75 22.71 -14.60
C ASP A 136 -4.45 23.29 -13.36
N ASN A 137 -4.66 22.48 -12.32
CA ASN A 137 -5.34 22.92 -11.11
C ASN A 137 -4.34 23.42 -10.06
N ALA A 138 -4.13 24.74 -10.04
CA ALA A 138 -3.28 25.48 -9.08
C ALA A 138 -3.67 25.31 -7.59
N ASN A 139 -4.77 24.61 -7.30
CA ASN A 139 -5.22 24.30 -5.93
C ASN A 139 -4.71 22.95 -5.41
N PHE A 140 -4.04 22.14 -6.24
CA PHE A 140 -3.41 20.90 -5.77
C PHE A 140 -1.98 21.18 -5.30
N ASP A 141 -1.75 20.94 -4.01
CA ASP A 141 -0.42 20.98 -3.43
C ASP A 141 0.40 19.77 -3.93
N MET A 142 1.10 19.97 -5.05
CA MET A 142 1.95 18.99 -5.69
C MET A 142 2.99 18.42 -4.72
N ASP A 143 3.49 19.21 -3.78
CA ASP A 143 4.51 18.77 -2.83
C ASP A 143 3.90 17.89 -1.74
N ALA A 144 2.67 18.18 -1.32
CA ALA A 144 1.92 17.29 -0.42
C ALA A 144 1.48 15.99 -1.10
N ILE A 145 1.25 15.99 -2.42
CA ILE A 145 0.83 14.81 -3.20
C ILE A 145 2.04 13.95 -3.53
N PHE A 146 3.05 14.52 -4.20
CA PHE A 146 4.21 13.83 -4.77
C PHE A 146 5.38 13.65 -3.81
N GLY A 147 5.45 14.42 -2.71
CA GLY A 147 6.57 14.36 -1.76
C GLY A 147 6.69 13.06 -0.94
N GLU A 148 5.59 12.31 -0.76
CA GLU A 148 5.56 11.02 -0.05
C GLU A 148 5.23 9.83 -0.96
N ILE A 149 5.26 10.02 -2.28
CA ILE A 149 4.90 8.94 -3.21
C ILE A 149 5.96 7.86 -3.23
N GLY A 150 5.49 6.62 -3.15
CA GLY A 150 6.30 5.44 -3.41
C GLY A 150 6.30 5.09 -4.89
N ALA A 151 5.12 4.98 -5.50
CA ALA A 151 4.97 4.64 -6.91
C ALA A 151 3.76 5.33 -7.56
N LEU A 152 3.93 5.70 -8.83
CA LEU A 152 2.87 6.12 -9.73
C LEU A 152 2.47 4.93 -10.61
N ILE A 153 1.19 4.59 -10.60
CA ILE A 153 0.58 3.60 -11.48
C ILE A 153 -0.28 4.34 -12.50
N TRP A 154 0.10 4.23 -13.77
CA TRP A 154 -0.65 4.78 -14.90
C TRP A 154 -1.43 3.68 -15.61
N VAL A 155 -2.76 3.81 -15.65
CA VAL A 155 -3.66 2.82 -16.25
C VAL A 155 -4.05 3.24 -17.66
N ILE A 156 -3.66 2.44 -18.66
CA ILE A 156 -4.00 2.57 -20.08
C ILE A 156 -5.03 1.51 -20.42
N ASP A 157 -6.11 1.89 -21.10
CA ASP A 157 -7.08 0.93 -21.65
C ASP A 157 -6.54 0.35 -22.95
N ALA A 158 -6.39 -0.97 -23.05
CA ALA A 158 -5.92 -1.65 -24.25
C ALA A 158 -7.00 -1.80 -25.33
N GLN A 159 -8.28 -1.59 -24.98
CA GLN A 159 -9.41 -1.74 -25.91
C GLN A 159 -9.86 -0.41 -26.54
N ASP A 160 -9.42 0.72 -25.99
CA ASP A 160 -9.73 2.07 -26.48
C ASP A 160 -8.50 2.72 -27.14
N ASP A 161 -8.66 3.91 -27.71
CA ASP A 161 -7.55 4.66 -28.29
C ASP A 161 -6.56 5.14 -27.22
N TYR A 162 -5.41 4.47 -27.13
CA TYR A 162 -4.36 4.75 -26.15
C TYR A 162 -3.41 5.88 -26.55
N LEU A 163 -3.53 6.46 -27.76
CA LEU A 163 -2.64 7.54 -28.23
C LEU A 163 -2.65 8.75 -27.30
N GLU A 164 -3.85 9.21 -26.93
CA GLU A 164 -3.99 10.32 -25.98
C GLU A 164 -3.46 9.94 -24.59
N ALA A 165 -3.58 8.67 -24.18
CA ALA A 165 -3.12 8.19 -22.88
C ALA A 165 -1.60 8.22 -22.79
N VAL A 166 -0.92 7.83 -23.87
CA VAL A 166 0.53 7.85 -24.01
C VAL A 166 1.05 9.29 -23.98
N SER A 167 0.44 10.20 -24.74
CA SER A 167 0.85 11.62 -24.74
C SER A 167 0.71 12.26 -23.35
N ARG A 168 -0.41 12.02 -22.65
CA ARG A 168 -0.62 12.51 -21.27
C ARG A 168 0.34 11.87 -20.28
N LEU A 169 0.65 10.57 -20.43
CA LEU A 169 1.65 9.89 -19.61
C LEU A 169 3.01 10.56 -19.77
N ASN A 170 3.47 10.80 -21.00
CA ASN A 170 4.78 11.39 -21.26
C ASN A 170 4.90 12.82 -20.68
N ALA A 171 3.84 13.63 -20.78
CA ALA A 171 3.79 14.93 -20.10
C ALA A 171 3.92 14.80 -18.57
N THR A 172 3.22 13.81 -17.98
CA THR A 172 3.26 13.52 -16.54
C THR A 172 4.65 13.05 -16.11
N VAL A 173 5.25 12.12 -16.85
CA VAL A 173 6.58 11.57 -16.57
C VAL A 173 7.65 12.65 -16.66
N LEU A 174 7.59 13.53 -17.67
CA LEU A 174 8.52 14.64 -17.84
C LEU A 174 8.49 15.60 -16.64
N PHE A 175 7.29 15.89 -16.12
CA PHE A 175 7.13 16.71 -14.92
C PHE A 175 7.71 16.02 -13.68
N LEU A 176 7.40 14.74 -13.49
CA LEU A 176 7.84 13.98 -12.33
C LEU A 176 9.35 13.74 -12.31
N GLN A 177 9.96 13.45 -13.45
CA GLN A 177 11.41 13.32 -13.59
C GLN A 177 12.15 14.59 -13.15
N ARG A 178 11.58 15.77 -13.38
CA ARG A 178 12.19 17.07 -13.00
C ARG A 178 12.09 17.36 -11.50
N GLY A 179 10.98 16.99 -10.86
CA GLY A 179 10.74 17.28 -9.45
C GLY A 179 11.13 16.15 -8.48
N TYR A 180 10.92 14.90 -8.89
CA TYR A 180 10.89 13.71 -8.04
C TYR A 180 11.55 12.49 -8.72
N PRO A 181 12.89 12.42 -8.77
CA PRO A 181 13.61 11.37 -9.50
C PRO A 181 13.54 9.97 -8.85
N ASN A 182 13.09 9.88 -7.60
CA ASN A 182 13.04 8.62 -6.84
C ASN A 182 11.68 7.88 -6.94
N ILE A 183 10.73 8.40 -7.74
CA ILE A 183 9.41 7.77 -7.90
C ILE A 183 9.51 6.65 -8.94
N ASN A 184 9.00 5.48 -8.58
CA ASN A 184 8.84 4.37 -9.53
C ASN A 184 7.61 4.63 -10.40
N ILE A 185 7.77 4.51 -11.73
CA ILE A 185 6.69 4.73 -12.69
C ILE A 185 6.30 3.37 -13.29
N GLU A 186 5.04 3.01 -13.10
CA GLU A 186 4.47 1.72 -13.47
C GLU A 186 3.31 1.95 -14.43
N VAL A 187 3.32 1.29 -15.57
CA VAL A 187 2.27 1.41 -16.59
C VAL A 187 1.49 0.10 -16.66
N PHE A 188 0.20 0.17 -16.37
CA PHE A 188 -0.72 -0.94 -16.47
C PHE A 188 -1.48 -0.85 -17.78
N ILE A 189 -1.19 -1.77 -18.69
CA ILE A 189 -1.98 -2.01 -19.90
C ILE A 189 -3.15 -2.88 -19.47
N HIS A 190 -4.32 -2.26 -19.37
CA HIS A 190 -5.51 -2.81 -18.72
C HIS A 190 -6.55 -3.30 -19.74
N LYS A 191 -7.48 -4.16 -19.29
CA LYS A 191 -8.56 -4.79 -20.09
C LYS A 191 -8.07 -5.71 -21.20
N VAL A 192 -7.02 -6.49 -20.92
CA VAL A 192 -6.47 -7.46 -21.87
C VAL A 192 -7.28 -8.77 -21.97
N ASP A 193 -8.37 -8.92 -21.23
CA ASP A 193 -9.21 -10.13 -21.14
C ASP A 193 -9.83 -10.56 -22.47
N GLY A 194 -10.22 -9.61 -23.33
CA GLY A 194 -10.84 -9.90 -24.63
C GLY A 194 -9.87 -10.06 -25.80
N LEU A 195 -8.56 -9.99 -25.55
CA LEU A 195 -7.54 -9.92 -26.59
C LEU A 195 -6.81 -11.26 -26.77
N SER A 196 -6.41 -11.57 -28.01
CA SER A 196 -5.53 -12.72 -28.28
C SER A 196 -4.12 -12.46 -27.74
N ASP A 197 -3.39 -13.52 -27.40
CA ASP A 197 -2.05 -13.38 -26.82
C ASP A 197 -1.05 -12.70 -27.76
N ASP A 198 -1.14 -12.96 -29.07
CA ASP A 198 -0.34 -12.26 -30.09
C ASP A 198 -0.61 -10.75 -30.07
N TYR A 199 -1.90 -10.37 -29.98
CA TYR A 199 -2.30 -8.96 -29.97
C TYR A 199 -1.89 -8.25 -28.67
N LYS A 200 -1.88 -8.96 -27.53
CA LYS A 200 -1.37 -8.43 -26.25
C LYS A 200 0.12 -8.08 -26.37
N LEU A 201 0.92 -8.98 -26.95
CA LEU A 201 2.36 -8.76 -27.14
C LEU A 201 2.63 -7.62 -28.11
N ASP A 202 1.85 -7.53 -29.19
CA ASP A 202 1.96 -6.44 -30.16
C ASP A 202 1.62 -5.08 -29.53
N ILE A 203 0.50 -4.97 -28.80
CA ILE A 203 0.13 -3.73 -28.08
C ILE A 203 1.21 -3.37 -27.06
N GLN A 204 1.68 -4.34 -26.27
CA GLN A 204 2.71 -4.10 -25.27
C GLN A 204 3.97 -3.53 -25.92
N ARG A 205 4.42 -4.12 -27.02
CA ARG A 205 5.60 -3.68 -27.76
C ARG A 205 5.40 -2.29 -28.35
N ASP A 206 4.25 -2.03 -28.96
CA ASP A 206 3.92 -0.74 -29.57
C ASP A 206 3.87 0.39 -28.53
N ILE A 207 3.15 0.19 -27.42
CA ILE A 207 3.09 1.14 -26.30
C ILE A 207 4.48 1.38 -25.70
N THR A 208 5.26 0.31 -25.51
CA THR A 208 6.62 0.40 -24.95
C THR A 208 7.53 1.24 -25.84
N ILE A 209 7.55 0.97 -27.15
CA ILE A 209 8.37 1.70 -28.12
C ILE A 209 7.94 3.16 -28.16
N ARG A 210 6.64 3.47 -28.28
CA ARG A 210 6.17 4.86 -28.35
C ARG A 210 6.52 5.67 -27.10
N ILE A 211 6.35 5.10 -25.92
CA ILE A 211 6.70 5.78 -24.66
C ILE A 211 8.21 5.99 -24.57
N GLN A 212 9.01 4.98 -24.92
CA GLN A 212 10.47 5.08 -24.88
C GLN A 212 11.00 6.09 -25.90
N ASP A 213 10.47 6.09 -27.12
CA ASP A 213 10.86 7.02 -28.19
C ASP A 213 10.53 8.46 -27.80
N GLU A 214 9.31 8.73 -27.33
CA GLU A 214 8.93 10.07 -26.88
C GLU A 214 9.74 10.54 -25.66
N LEU A 215 10.08 9.66 -24.71
CA LEU A 215 10.95 10.00 -23.58
C LEU A 215 12.41 10.25 -24.01
N SER A 216 12.89 9.47 -24.98
CA SER A 216 14.22 9.64 -25.59
C SER A 216 14.34 10.98 -26.32
N ASP A 217 13.31 11.39 -27.06
CA ASP A 217 13.25 12.68 -27.76
C ASP A 217 13.37 13.88 -26.79
N HIS A 218 12.90 13.71 -25.56
CA HIS A 218 13.00 14.72 -24.50
C HIS A 218 14.30 14.62 -23.67
N GLY A 219 15.24 13.76 -24.06
CA GLY A 219 16.57 13.64 -23.48
C GLY A 219 16.70 12.66 -22.31
N PHE A 220 15.71 11.78 -22.09
CA PHE A 220 15.74 10.76 -21.05
C PHE A 220 15.91 9.36 -21.66
N GLU A 221 17.15 8.96 -21.93
CA GLU A 221 17.44 7.67 -22.61
C GLU A 221 17.13 6.42 -21.78
N ASN A 222 16.85 6.51 -20.47
CA ASN A 222 16.57 5.34 -19.62
C ASN A 222 15.66 5.69 -18.43
N ALA A 223 14.46 6.22 -18.68
CA ALA A 223 13.48 6.36 -17.62
C ALA A 223 13.08 4.96 -17.10
N PRO A 224 13.07 4.72 -15.77
CA PRO A 224 12.70 3.43 -15.20
C PRO A 224 11.17 3.24 -15.23
N VAL A 225 10.63 3.06 -16.44
CA VAL A 225 9.22 2.75 -16.67
C VAL A 225 9.07 1.24 -16.83
N THR A 226 8.21 0.64 -16.03
CA THR A 226 7.90 -0.79 -16.11
C THR A 226 6.46 -1.02 -16.54
N PHE A 227 6.28 -2.04 -17.38
CA PHE A 227 5.00 -2.32 -18.05
C PHE A 227 4.41 -3.63 -17.53
N HIS A 228 3.12 -3.61 -17.26
CA HIS A 228 2.36 -4.76 -16.77
C HIS A 228 1.06 -4.93 -17.57
N LEU A 229 0.82 -6.15 -18.06
CA LEU A 229 -0.46 -6.54 -18.65
C LEU A 229 -1.40 -6.94 -17.51
N THR A 230 -2.55 -6.29 -17.42
CA THR A 230 -3.48 -6.48 -16.29
C THR A 230 -4.92 -6.64 -16.75
N SER A 231 -5.67 -7.47 -16.05
CA SER A 231 -7.13 -7.54 -16.14
C SER A 231 -7.71 -7.78 -14.76
N ILE A 232 -8.91 -7.27 -14.50
CA ILE A 232 -9.64 -7.51 -13.24
C ILE A 232 -10.26 -8.90 -13.16
N TYR A 233 -10.40 -9.60 -14.29
CA TYR A 233 -10.97 -10.95 -14.32
C TYR A 233 -9.92 -12.04 -14.04
N ASN A 234 -8.65 -11.70 -14.23
CA ASN A 234 -7.53 -12.62 -14.02
C ASN A 234 -6.71 -12.18 -12.81
N HIS A 235 -5.87 -13.07 -12.33
CA HIS A 235 -4.96 -12.82 -11.22
C HIS A 235 -3.77 -11.89 -11.56
N SER A 236 -3.62 -11.48 -12.82
CA SER A 236 -2.52 -10.62 -13.29
C SER A 236 -2.50 -9.26 -12.61
N ILE A 237 -3.66 -8.71 -12.24
CA ILE A 237 -3.71 -7.43 -11.54
C ILE A 237 -3.01 -7.52 -10.18
N PHE A 238 -3.24 -8.59 -9.43
CA PHE A 238 -2.61 -8.78 -8.13
C PHE A 238 -1.12 -9.07 -8.27
N GLU A 239 -0.70 -9.81 -9.30
CA GLU A 239 0.72 -10.01 -9.59
C GLU A 239 1.43 -8.69 -9.93
N ALA A 240 0.80 -7.85 -10.77
CA ALA A 240 1.34 -6.54 -11.10
C ALA A 240 1.48 -5.67 -9.85
N PHE A 241 0.44 -5.57 -9.00
CA PHE A 241 0.52 -4.85 -7.74
C PHE A 241 1.61 -5.40 -6.81
N SER A 242 1.78 -6.72 -6.76
CA SER A 242 2.82 -7.37 -5.96
C SER A 242 4.21 -6.93 -6.40
N LYS A 243 4.48 -6.86 -7.72
CA LYS A 243 5.74 -6.34 -8.26
C LYS A 243 5.95 -4.85 -7.96
N VAL A 244 4.89 -4.03 -8.04
CA VAL A 244 4.97 -2.61 -7.68
C VAL A 244 5.33 -2.44 -6.20
N ILE A 245 4.62 -3.15 -5.34
CA ILE A 245 4.79 -3.08 -3.89
C ILE A 245 6.15 -3.63 -3.45
N GLN A 246 6.65 -4.67 -4.10
CA GLN A 246 8.01 -5.18 -3.88
C GLN A 246 9.08 -4.09 -4.01
N LYS A 247 8.97 -3.24 -5.04
CA LYS A 247 9.91 -2.13 -5.24
C LYS A 247 9.80 -1.05 -4.17
N LEU A 248 8.69 -0.99 -3.43
CA LEU A 248 8.49 -0.04 -2.33
C LEU A 248 9.05 -0.51 -1.00
N ILE A 249 9.28 -1.83 -0.84
CA ILE A 249 9.74 -2.39 0.43
C ILE A 249 11.25 -2.16 0.57
N PRO A 250 11.71 -1.39 1.58
CA PRO A 250 13.12 -1.25 1.84
C PRO A 250 13.70 -2.60 2.30
N ARG A 251 14.87 -2.97 1.77
CA ARG A 251 15.60 -4.22 2.09
C ARG A 251 14.92 -5.51 1.63
N LEU A 252 14.18 -5.46 0.51
CA LEU A 252 13.61 -6.66 -0.13
C LEU A 252 14.62 -7.81 -0.30
N GLY A 253 15.86 -7.51 -0.69
CA GLY A 253 16.88 -8.54 -0.92
C GLY A 253 17.20 -9.42 0.30
N THR A 254 16.98 -8.94 1.52
CA THR A 254 17.11 -9.77 2.73
C THR A 254 15.96 -10.77 2.84
N LEU A 255 14.72 -10.35 2.57
CA LEU A 255 13.54 -11.22 2.55
C LEU A 255 13.65 -12.28 1.45
N GLU A 256 14.05 -11.88 0.24
CA GLU A 256 14.27 -12.80 -0.88
C GLU A 256 15.36 -13.82 -0.56
N SER A 257 16.44 -13.39 0.11
CA SER A 257 17.51 -14.30 0.52
C SER A 257 17.04 -15.29 1.60
N MET A 258 16.22 -14.86 2.56
CA MET A 258 15.61 -15.74 3.57
C MET A 258 14.70 -16.77 2.92
N LEU A 259 13.79 -16.35 2.03
CA LEU A 259 12.90 -17.26 1.31
C LEU A 259 13.68 -18.22 0.39
N THR A 260 14.71 -17.74 -0.29
CA THR A 260 15.57 -18.58 -1.14
C THR A 260 16.32 -19.63 -0.32
N ASN A 261 16.79 -19.28 0.88
CA ASN A 261 17.43 -20.25 1.79
C ASN A 261 16.42 -21.28 2.32
N LEU A 262 15.18 -20.86 2.58
CA LEU A 262 14.09 -21.76 2.97
C LEU A 262 13.79 -22.75 1.83
N CYS A 263 13.62 -22.26 0.59
CA CYS A 263 13.39 -23.11 -0.58
C CYS A 263 14.52 -24.14 -0.77
N ARG A 264 15.77 -23.72 -0.58
CA ARG A 264 16.94 -24.63 -0.70
C ARG A 264 16.97 -25.70 0.38
N THR A 265 16.62 -25.36 1.62
CA THR A 265 16.72 -26.28 2.77
C THR A 265 15.55 -27.26 2.79
N CYS A 266 14.32 -26.76 2.55
CA CYS A 266 13.09 -27.55 2.57
C CYS A 266 12.75 -28.20 1.23
N ARG A 267 13.56 -27.97 0.18
CA ARG A 267 13.32 -28.44 -1.20
C ARG A 267 11.96 -27.99 -1.76
N PHE A 268 11.56 -26.77 -1.43
CA PHE A 268 10.40 -26.17 -2.06
C PHE A 268 10.70 -25.86 -3.52
N GLU A 269 9.70 -26.04 -4.38
CA GLU A 269 9.72 -25.54 -5.74
C GLU A 269 9.58 -24.02 -5.73
N LYS A 270 8.77 -23.49 -4.81
CA LYS A 270 8.50 -22.06 -4.71
C LYS A 270 7.98 -21.66 -3.33
N ALA A 271 8.24 -20.42 -2.92
CA ALA A 271 7.69 -19.86 -1.69
C ALA A 271 7.29 -18.38 -1.89
N TYR A 272 6.09 -18.06 -1.44
CA TYR A 272 5.50 -16.73 -1.48
C TYR A 272 5.12 -16.27 -0.09
N LEU A 273 5.40 -15.01 0.22
CA LEU A 273 4.90 -14.35 1.41
C LEU A 273 3.73 -13.45 1.02
N PHE A 274 2.51 -13.87 1.35
CA PHE A 274 1.26 -13.20 1.01
C PHE A 274 0.75 -12.31 2.14
N ASP A 275 0.11 -11.20 1.76
CA ASP A 275 -0.86 -10.51 2.59
C ASP A 275 -2.25 -11.14 2.39
N VAL A 276 -2.82 -11.68 3.47
CA VAL A 276 -4.06 -12.48 3.46
C VAL A 276 -5.27 -11.65 3.01
N LEU A 277 -5.29 -10.34 3.31
CA LEU A 277 -6.42 -9.49 2.95
C LEU A 277 -6.39 -9.02 1.49
N SER A 278 -5.23 -8.54 1.03
CA SER A 278 -5.11 -7.98 -0.32
C SER A 278 -4.76 -9.03 -1.39
N LYS A 279 -4.36 -10.24 -0.97
CA LYS A 279 -3.81 -11.32 -1.82
C LYS A 279 -2.51 -10.93 -2.52
N ILE A 280 -1.89 -9.82 -2.14
CA ILE A 280 -0.65 -9.34 -2.73
C ILE A 280 0.51 -10.09 -2.08
N TYR A 281 1.46 -10.59 -2.87
CA TYR A 281 2.69 -11.14 -2.33
C TYR A 281 3.75 -10.05 -2.10
N ILE A 282 4.28 -10.00 -0.89
CA ILE A 282 5.27 -9.04 -0.43
C ILE A 282 6.67 -9.45 -0.89
N ALA A 283 6.96 -10.74 -0.87
CA ALA A 283 8.25 -11.29 -1.25
C ALA A 283 8.05 -12.68 -1.85
N THR A 284 8.95 -13.03 -2.77
CA THR A 284 9.05 -14.35 -3.39
C THR A 284 10.51 -14.76 -3.40
N ASP A 285 10.78 -16.05 -3.60
CA ASP A 285 12.12 -16.52 -3.89
C ASP A 285 12.62 -16.05 -5.27
N ASN A 286 13.92 -16.22 -5.53
CA ASN A 286 14.54 -15.81 -6.80
C ASN A 286 14.17 -16.72 -8.00
N ALA A 287 13.31 -17.73 -7.80
CA ALA A 287 12.79 -18.54 -8.89
C ALA A 287 11.80 -17.72 -9.73
N THR A 288 11.73 -18.00 -11.03
CA THR A 288 10.84 -17.25 -11.92
C THR A 288 9.38 -17.38 -11.47
N ALA A 289 8.72 -16.24 -11.31
CA ALA A 289 7.31 -16.16 -10.99
C ALA A 289 6.44 -16.71 -12.14
N ASP A 290 6.15 -18.01 -12.12
CA ASP A 290 5.04 -18.60 -12.86
C ASP A 290 3.68 -18.12 -12.33
N MET A 291 2.81 -17.73 -13.25
CA MET A 291 1.48 -17.21 -12.99
C MET A 291 0.55 -18.30 -12.45
N ALA A 292 0.62 -19.52 -12.97
CA ALA A 292 -0.23 -20.62 -12.52
C ALA A 292 0.03 -20.97 -11.04
N SER A 293 1.29 -20.95 -10.63
CA SER A 293 1.69 -21.13 -9.23
C SER A 293 1.07 -20.07 -8.31
N TYR A 294 1.00 -18.81 -8.77
CA TYR A 294 0.39 -17.71 -8.03
C TYR A 294 -1.14 -17.90 -7.90
N GLU A 295 -1.82 -18.27 -8.98
CA GLU A 295 -3.27 -18.49 -8.98
C GLU A 295 -3.66 -19.57 -7.96
N ILE A 296 -2.96 -20.70 -7.98
CA ILE A 296 -3.24 -21.81 -7.05
C ILE A 296 -3.01 -21.36 -5.59
N CYS A 297 -1.95 -20.59 -5.32
CA CYS A 297 -1.69 -20.10 -3.96
C CYS A 297 -2.73 -19.08 -3.49
N SER A 298 -3.20 -18.21 -4.39
CA SER A 298 -4.24 -17.22 -4.13
C SER A 298 -5.57 -17.90 -3.79
N ASP A 299 -6.02 -18.84 -4.62
CA ASP A 299 -7.25 -19.59 -4.39
C ASP A 299 -7.17 -20.43 -3.11
N TYR A 300 -5.99 -20.97 -2.80
CA TYR A 300 -5.78 -21.72 -1.56
C TYR A 300 -5.96 -20.86 -0.31
N ILE A 301 -5.50 -19.60 -0.33
CA ILE A 301 -5.73 -18.66 0.77
C ILE A 301 -7.23 -18.42 0.98
N ASP A 302 -8.00 -18.22 -0.09
CA ASP A 302 -9.46 -18.05 0.01
C ASP A 302 -10.13 -19.27 0.65
N VAL A 303 -9.77 -20.47 0.20
CA VAL A 303 -10.32 -21.72 0.78
C VAL A 303 -10.03 -21.81 2.28
N ILE A 304 -8.81 -21.45 2.72
CA ILE A 304 -8.46 -21.47 4.14
C ILE A 304 -9.22 -20.40 4.92
N ILE A 305 -9.38 -19.19 4.38
CA ILE A 305 -10.18 -18.13 5.00
C ILE A 305 -11.63 -18.59 5.12
N ASP A 306 -12.24 -19.08 4.05
CA ASP A 306 -13.64 -19.53 4.04
C ASP A 306 -13.87 -20.65 5.05
N ILE A 307 -12.97 -21.65 5.11
CA ILE A 307 -13.02 -22.72 6.11
C ILE A 307 -12.88 -22.15 7.52
N THR A 308 -11.97 -21.20 7.73
CA THR A 308 -11.74 -20.57 9.03
C THR A 308 -12.91 -19.68 9.44
N GLU A 309 -13.58 -19.01 8.51
CA GLU A 309 -14.77 -18.23 8.80
C GLU A 309 -15.95 -19.13 9.21
N VAL A 310 -16.14 -20.23 8.49
CA VAL A 310 -17.22 -21.21 8.77
C VAL A 310 -16.98 -21.96 10.08
N TYR A 311 -15.77 -22.46 10.32
CA TYR A 311 -15.47 -23.34 11.46
C TYR A 311 -14.69 -22.68 12.59
N GLY A 312 -13.90 -21.63 12.34
CA GLY A 312 -13.11 -20.94 13.35
C GLY A 312 -13.96 -20.08 14.29
N THR A 313 -15.13 -19.62 13.83
CA THR A 313 -16.12 -18.95 14.68
C THR A 313 -17.06 -19.92 15.41
N TRP A 314 -16.89 -21.24 15.22
CA TRP A 314 -17.68 -22.26 15.92
C TRP A 314 -17.33 -22.24 17.42
N GLN A 315 -18.03 -21.38 18.16
CA GLN A 315 -17.96 -21.34 19.61
C GLN A 315 -18.51 -22.65 20.14
N ARG A 316 -17.60 -23.56 20.51
CA ARG A 316 -17.97 -24.80 21.20
C ARG A 316 -18.74 -24.43 22.46
N SER A 317 -19.91 -25.05 22.65
CA SER A 317 -20.70 -24.87 23.86
C SER A 317 -19.87 -25.17 25.11
N ASP A 318 -20.14 -24.47 26.22
CA ASP A 318 -19.37 -24.65 27.47
C ASP A 318 -19.43 -26.09 27.99
N GLU A 319 -20.48 -26.85 27.67
CA GLU A 319 -20.57 -28.28 27.94
C GLU A 319 -19.60 -29.12 27.11
N SER A 320 -19.39 -28.76 25.85
CA SER A 320 -18.44 -29.43 24.95
C SER A 320 -16.99 -29.10 25.32
N ARG A 321 -16.73 -27.85 25.76
CA ARG A 321 -15.42 -27.44 26.28
C ARG A 321 -15.04 -28.23 27.53
N LYS A 322 -15.96 -28.34 28.51
CA LYS A 322 -15.74 -29.12 29.74
C LYS A 322 -15.53 -30.61 29.49
N LYS A 323 -16.14 -31.18 28.44
CA LYS A 323 -15.91 -32.58 28.03
C LYS A 323 -14.52 -32.79 27.42
N LEU A 324 -14.01 -31.82 26.68
CA LEU A 324 -12.68 -31.87 26.04
C LEU A 324 -11.54 -31.57 27.03
N GLU A 325 -11.81 -30.80 28.08
CA GLU A 325 -10.88 -30.57 29.21
C GLU A 325 -10.95 -31.68 30.28
N GLY A 326 -11.72 -32.74 30.02
CA GLY A 326 -11.85 -33.92 30.88
C GLY A 326 -10.84 -35.03 30.56
N GLU A 327 -11.01 -36.20 31.18
CA GLU A 327 -10.13 -37.35 30.98
C GLU A 327 -10.14 -37.83 29.52
N PRO A 328 -8.97 -38.20 28.93
CA PRO A 328 -7.70 -38.53 29.58
C PRO A 328 -6.68 -37.37 29.69
N TRP A 329 -6.96 -36.20 29.12
CA TRP A 329 -6.01 -35.09 29.04
C TRP A 329 -6.61 -33.83 29.69
N ASN A 330 -6.53 -33.76 31.02
CA ASN A 330 -7.05 -32.69 31.89
C ASN A 330 -6.24 -31.37 31.76
N THR A 331 -6.06 -30.87 30.54
CA THR A 331 -5.35 -29.62 30.25
C THR A 331 -6.30 -28.64 29.61
N LYS A 332 -6.14 -27.34 29.84
CA LYS A 332 -6.97 -26.31 29.21
C LYS A 332 -6.91 -26.42 27.69
N LEU A 333 -8.02 -26.15 27.02
CA LEU A 333 -8.11 -26.24 25.55
C LEU A 333 -7.01 -25.43 24.83
N ASP A 334 -6.62 -24.28 25.37
CA ASP A 334 -5.56 -23.43 24.79
C ASP A 334 -4.16 -24.07 24.85
N GLU A 335 -3.92 -24.94 25.83
CA GLU A 335 -2.65 -25.67 26.02
C GLU A 335 -2.65 -27.04 25.29
N GLN A 336 -3.83 -27.51 24.84
CA GLN A 336 -3.95 -28.68 23.98
C GLN A 336 -3.65 -28.36 22.50
N ILE A 337 -3.65 -27.08 22.13
CA ILE A 337 -3.34 -26.62 20.77
C ILE A 337 -1.81 -26.70 20.57
N GLY A 338 -1.36 -27.66 19.75
CA GLY A 338 0.06 -27.88 19.48
C GLY A 338 0.74 -26.79 18.63
N CYS A 339 -0.03 -25.96 17.94
CA CYS A 339 0.45 -24.79 17.21
C CYS A 339 -0.58 -23.66 17.34
N PRO A 340 -0.24 -22.52 17.96
CA PRO A 340 -1.16 -21.39 18.06
C PRO A 340 -1.39 -20.68 16.72
N THR A 341 -0.52 -20.92 15.74
CA THR A 341 -0.59 -20.37 14.38
C THR A 341 -1.30 -21.32 13.44
N ALA A 342 -2.08 -20.78 12.49
CA ALA A 342 -2.73 -21.59 11.48
C ALA A 342 -1.67 -22.25 10.56
N GLU A 343 -1.63 -23.58 10.60
CA GLU A 343 -0.87 -24.41 9.66
C GLU A 343 -1.85 -25.25 8.86
N SER A 344 -1.70 -25.21 7.54
CA SER A 344 -2.44 -26.08 6.65
C SER A 344 -1.50 -26.67 5.61
N CYS A 345 -1.70 -27.94 5.30
CA CYS A 345 -1.04 -28.61 4.21
C CYS A 345 -2.12 -29.25 3.35
N LEU A 346 -2.13 -28.95 2.06
CA LEU A 346 -3.04 -29.51 1.07
C LEU A 346 -2.23 -30.21 -0.01
N VAL A 347 -2.67 -31.39 -0.44
CA VAL A 347 -2.08 -32.09 -1.57
C VAL A 347 -3.10 -32.07 -2.71
N LEU A 348 -2.72 -31.46 -3.84
CA LEU A 348 -3.55 -31.45 -5.04
C LEU A 348 -3.48 -32.82 -5.72
N HIS A 349 -4.65 -33.41 -5.98
CA HIS A 349 -4.76 -34.75 -6.57
C HIS A 349 -4.21 -34.84 -8.01
N ASP A 350 -4.26 -33.73 -8.77
CA ASP A 350 -3.88 -33.72 -10.19
C ASP A 350 -2.36 -33.58 -10.43
N SER A 351 -1.66 -32.88 -9.55
CA SER A 351 -0.23 -32.59 -9.71
C SER A 351 0.66 -33.31 -8.71
N ASN A 352 0.08 -33.96 -7.70
CA ASN A 352 0.77 -34.58 -6.55
C ASN A 352 1.72 -33.63 -5.81
N LYS A 353 1.60 -32.32 -6.03
CA LYS A 353 2.41 -31.30 -5.37
C LYS A 353 1.75 -30.90 -4.04
N PRO A 354 2.42 -31.08 -2.89
CA PRO A 354 1.94 -30.55 -1.63
C PRO A 354 2.09 -29.02 -1.60
N ILE A 355 1.06 -28.32 -1.17
CA ILE A 355 1.08 -26.88 -0.88
C ILE A 355 0.94 -26.72 0.62
N MET A 356 1.88 -26.01 1.22
CA MET A 356 1.91 -25.69 2.64
C MET A 356 1.58 -24.22 2.82
N LEU A 357 0.65 -23.91 3.72
CA LEU A 357 0.38 -22.57 4.21
C LEU A 357 0.71 -22.50 5.70
N ARG A 358 1.47 -21.47 6.07
CA ARG A 358 1.81 -21.17 7.46
C ARG A 358 1.58 -19.69 7.74
N GLU A 359 0.83 -19.39 8.79
CA GLU A 359 0.67 -18.03 9.28
C GLU A 359 1.99 -17.48 9.88
N VAL A 360 2.34 -16.25 9.51
CA VAL A 360 3.53 -15.53 10.01
C VAL A 360 3.13 -14.43 10.98
N ASP A 361 2.14 -13.62 10.61
CA ASP A 361 1.54 -12.56 11.42
C ASP A 361 0.04 -12.51 11.08
N ARG A 362 -0.75 -11.72 11.81
CA ARG A 362 -2.20 -11.59 11.60
C ARG A 362 -2.61 -11.24 10.16
N TYR A 363 -1.72 -10.58 9.43
CA TYR A 363 -1.93 -10.16 8.04
C TYR A 363 -1.08 -10.95 7.04
N LEU A 364 -0.08 -11.73 7.49
CA LEU A 364 0.89 -12.38 6.61
C LEU A 364 0.83 -13.89 6.69
N ALA A 365 0.78 -14.52 5.53
CA ALA A 365 0.87 -15.97 5.37
C ALA A 365 2.01 -16.34 4.42
N LEU A 366 2.81 -17.32 4.81
CA LEU A 366 3.77 -17.97 3.93
C LEU A 366 3.07 -19.14 3.23
N VAL A 367 3.10 -19.14 1.91
CA VAL A 367 2.59 -20.24 1.07
C VAL A 367 3.75 -20.82 0.27
N ALA A 368 4.01 -22.12 0.43
CA ALA A 368 5.09 -22.82 -0.24
C ALA A 368 4.59 -24.02 -1.02
N ILE A 369 5.09 -24.17 -2.24
CA ILE A 369 4.84 -25.34 -3.09
C ILE A 369 6.00 -26.30 -2.90
N MET A 370 5.69 -27.49 -2.38
CA MET A 370 6.66 -28.55 -2.11
C MET A 370 6.83 -29.46 -3.32
N ARG A 371 7.96 -30.17 -3.38
CA ARG A 371 8.18 -31.27 -4.32
C ARG A 371 7.73 -32.59 -3.68
N ASP A 372 7.30 -33.56 -4.50
CA ASP A 372 6.74 -34.86 -4.10
C ASP A 372 7.56 -35.60 -3.03
N ASP A 373 8.90 -35.57 -3.08
CA ASP A 373 9.78 -36.25 -2.11
C ASP A 373 9.90 -35.53 -0.75
N SER A 374 9.31 -34.35 -0.61
CA SER A 374 9.53 -33.48 0.56
C SER A 374 8.57 -33.80 1.70
N TYR A 375 7.48 -34.52 1.42
CA TYR A 375 6.45 -34.87 2.41
C TYR A 375 6.99 -35.81 3.50
N ASP A 376 7.90 -36.72 3.14
CA ASP A 376 8.53 -37.67 4.08
C ASP A 376 9.33 -36.98 5.20
N ARG A 377 9.68 -35.71 5.02
CA ARG A 377 10.47 -34.91 5.98
C ARG A 377 9.69 -33.75 6.57
N MET A 378 8.36 -33.84 6.61
CA MET A 378 7.49 -32.78 7.14
C MET A 378 7.95 -32.21 8.50
N PRO A 379 8.40 -33.01 9.50
CA PRO A 379 8.87 -32.45 10.76
C PRO A 379 10.08 -31.51 10.63
N LEU A 380 11.01 -31.83 9.72
CA LEU A 380 12.17 -30.96 9.44
C LEU A 380 11.75 -29.69 8.70
N VAL A 381 10.78 -29.82 7.78
CA VAL A 381 10.20 -28.69 7.05
C VAL A 381 9.53 -27.73 8.03
N ASN A 382 8.70 -28.24 8.94
CA ASN A 382 8.00 -27.44 9.93
C ASN A 382 8.97 -26.71 10.87
N MET A 383 10.00 -27.40 11.36
CA MET A 383 11.03 -26.77 12.21
C MET A 383 11.77 -25.63 11.48
N ASN A 384 12.11 -25.83 10.20
CA ASN A 384 12.78 -24.79 9.41
C ASN A 384 11.84 -23.62 9.09
N VAL A 385 10.58 -23.90 8.77
CA VAL A 385 9.56 -22.88 8.52
C VAL A 385 9.31 -22.06 9.77
N GLU A 386 9.24 -22.69 10.95
CA GLU A 386 9.10 -22.00 12.23
C GLU A 386 10.27 -21.06 12.51
N ALA A 387 11.51 -21.52 12.31
CA ALA A 387 12.69 -20.66 12.45
C ALA A 387 12.66 -19.45 11.48
N VAL A 388 12.14 -19.62 10.27
CA VAL A 388 11.97 -18.52 9.31
C VAL A 388 10.84 -17.58 9.72
N VAL A 389 9.72 -18.09 10.22
CA VAL A 389 8.61 -17.28 10.73
C VAL A 389 9.07 -16.40 11.89
N GLU A 390 9.85 -16.94 12.83
CA GLU A 390 10.47 -16.19 13.92
C GLU A 390 11.42 -15.11 13.38
N GLY A 391 12.28 -15.46 12.42
CA GLY A 391 13.20 -14.52 11.77
C GLY A 391 12.50 -13.39 10.99
N LEU A 392 11.39 -13.70 10.31
CA LEU A 392 10.55 -12.70 9.63
C LEU A 392 9.91 -11.75 10.65
N THR A 393 9.38 -12.31 11.75
CA THR A 393 8.79 -11.52 12.84
C THR A 393 9.81 -10.55 13.44
N GLU A 394 11.03 -11.00 13.68
CA GLU A 394 12.13 -10.15 14.17
C GLU A 394 12.51 -9.07 13.13
N PHE A 395 12.67 -9.46 11.86
CA PHE A 395 12.99 -8.52 10.77
C PHE A 395 11.96 -7.40 10.68
N PHE A 396 10.67 -7.71 10.81
CA PHE A 396 9.61 -6.71 10.75
C PHE A 396 9.51 -5.86 12.02
N ASN A 397 9.84 -6.41 13.20
CA ASN A 397 9.95 -5.61 14.42
C ASN A 397 11.10 -4.60 14.35
N ILE A 398 12.21 -4.95 13.71
CA ILE A 398 13.34 -4.03 13.48
C ILE A 398 13.02 -2.99 12.40
N THR A 399 12.23 -3.38 11.39
CA THR A 399 11.93 -2.53 10.22
C THR A 399 10.75 -1.60 10.45
N LYS A 400 9.84 -1.92 11.38
CA LYS A 400 8.79 -0.98 11.82
C LYS A 400 9.46 0.31 12.31
N PRO A 401 9.17 1.49 11.70
CA PRO A 401 9.76 2.72 12.16
C PRO A 401 9.37 2.93 13.62
N ARG A 402 10.38 3.06 14.50
CA ARG A 402 10.17 3.50 15.88
C ARG A 402 9.37 4.80 15.83
N LYS A 403 8.16 4.76 16.39
CA LYS A 403 7.21 5.88 16.49
C LYS A 403 7.87 7.16 16.96
#